data_AF-A0A1L7XAJ3-F1
#
_entry.id   AF-A0A1L7XAJ3-F1
#
_cell.length_a   1.000
_cell.length_b   1.000
_cell.length_c   1.000
_cell.angle_alpha   90.00
_cell.angle_beta   90.00
_cell.angle_gamma   90.00
#
_symmetry.space_group_name_H-M   'P 1'
#
loop_
_entity.id
_entity.type
_entity.pdbx_description
1 polymer ?
#
loop_
_entity_poly.entity_id
_entity_poly.type
_entity_poly.pdbx_seq_one_letter_code
_entity_poly.pdbx_strand_id
1 'polypeptide(L)'
;MLDFPAETKNTAKCYAVHGVLGHVDSKQPPVKRKPFSAILKHDFIQKVELILPEEIYEIIKNDITVNLPPSSYTRVILPLAALLQGEFFNEYIKKGNILMLSEGKIGVDNVYSLREGVLTLHLNKESYERAGIVGQPEGVKGKRGTKPLWVVEVNLRLPSMLHGRKGFDRIEYAFKNVLNVPVRWLFLNLETKALEPEPLEAHFPVKKSAAAQTSQGMHVKKPPLGPPTEVDPSYGADFEDYAVDLHEWLSLILLDSPRILADDKIDPYLSRYVPPGDPSTSCTMVKVKWRGFISAFWARNALVQILQAAPRDSWFVFSVDGFGNDPLGESRSSTILKLPKAPTEYVLWEIA
;
A
#
# COMPACT_ATOMS: atom_id res chain seq x y z
N MET A 1 -1.96 -40.84 23.39
CA MET A 1 -2.58 -40.12 22.25
C MET A 1 -2.13 -38.68 22.40
N LEU A 2 -1.41 -38.13 21.42
CA LEU A 2 -0.96 -36.74 21.49
C LEU A 2 -2.18 -35.86 21.16
N ASP A 3 -2.75 -35.22 22.18
CA ASP A 3 -3.84 -34.27 22.03
C ASP A 3 -3.31 -33.01 21.33
N PHE A 4 -3.35 -33.01 20.00
CA PHE A 4 -3.10 -31.80 19.23
C PHE A 4 -4.24 -30.81 19.49
N PRO A 5 -3.95 -29.54 19.84
CA PRO A 5 -5.00 -28.54 20.03
C PRO A 5 -5.83 -28.42 18.77
N ALA A 6 -7.16 -28.31 18.93
CA ALA A 6 -8.08 -28.05 17.84
C ALA A 6 -7.59 -26.86 17.00
N GLU A 7 -7.56 -27.04 15.68
CA GLU A 7 -7.02 -26.09 14.72
C GLU A 7 -7.46 -24.66 15.06
N THR A 8 -6.51 -23.81 15.42
CA THR A 8 -6.72 -22.37 15.34
C THR A 8 -7.08 -22.09 13.89
N LYS A 9 -8.27 -21.52 13.64
CA LYS A 9 -8.68 -21.06 12.31
C LYS A 9 -7.59 -20.15 11.75
N ASN A 10 -6.67 -20.72 10.98
CA ASN A 10 -5.64 -19.97 10.27
C ASN A 10 -6.35 -19.35 9.08
N THR A 11 -6.80 -18.11 9.23
CA THR A 11 -7.33 -17.34 8.11
C THR A 11 -6.18 -17.11 7.13
N ALA A 12 -6.35 -17.52 5.87
CA ALA A 12 -5.35 -17.29 4.83
C ALA A 12 -4.98 -15.80 4.77
N LYS A 13 -3.69 -15.49 4.93
CA LYS A 13 -3.15 -14.12 4.90
C LYS A 13 -2.82 -13.64 3.48
N CYS A 14 -2.65 -14.56 2.53
CA CYS A 14 -2.36 -14.27 1.14
C CYS A 14 -3.40 -14.97 0.25
N TYR A 15 -3.93 -14.25 -0.74
CA TYR A 15 -4.85 -14.77 -1.75
C TYR A 15 -4.23 -14.60 -3.13
N ALA A 16 -4.10 -15.71 -3.88
CA ALA A 16 -3.67 -15.70 -5.26
C ALA A 16 -4.88 -15.81 -6.22
N VAL A 17 -4.87 -15.03 -7.29
CA VAL A 17 -5.92 -15.05 -8.33
C VAL A 17 -5.28 -14.97 -9.71
N HIS A 18 -5.59 -15.94 -10.57
CA HIS A 18 -5.38 -15.83 -12.02
C HIS A 18 -6.63 -15.25 -12.67
N GLY A 19 -6.45 -14.26 -13.53
CA GLY A 19 -7.57 -13.53 -14.12
C GLY A 19 -7.25 -12.90 -15.46
N VAL A 20 -8.30 -12.37 -16.08
CA VAL A 20 -8.25 -11.72 -17.39
C VAL A 20 -8.54 -10.22 -17.25
N LEU A 21 -7.64 -9.39 -17.78
CA LEU A 21 -7.80 -7.95 -17.96
C LEU A 21 -8.89 -7.68 -18.99
N GLY A 22 -9.85 -6.83 -18.61
CA GLY A 22 -10.76 -6.23 -19.57
C GLY A 22 -10.06 -5.15 -20.40
N HIS A 23 -10.81 -4.54 -21.33
CA HIS A 23 -10.32 -3.36 -22.04
C HIS A 23 -9.97 -2.23 -21.06
N VAL A 24 -8.77 -1.66 -21.20
CA VAL A 24 -8.25 -0.61 -20.32
C VAL A 24 -8.20 0.72 -21.07
N ASP A 25 -9.16 1.60 -20.76
CA ASP A 25 -9.17 2.99 -21.22
C ASP A 25 -8.48 3.89 -20.18
N SER A 26 -7.55 4.73 -20.65
CA SER A 26 -6.86 5.72 -19.82
C SER A 26 -7.79 6.82 -19.32
N LYS A 27 -8.85 7.14 -20.08
CA LYS A 27 -9.84 8.16 -19.71
C LYS A 27 -10.85 7.64 -18.70
N GLN A 28 -11.06 6.33 -18.65
CA GLN A 28 -11.99 5.66 -17.75
C GLN A 28 -11.33 4.44 -17.08
N PRO A 29 -10.34 4.67 -16.19
CA PRO A 29 -9.60 3.59 -15.56
C PRO A 29 -10.52 2.70 -14.72
N PRO A 30 -10.41 1.35 -14.82
CA PRO A 30 -11.32 0.45 -14.12
C PRO A 30 -11.26 0.61 -12.59
N VAL A 31 -12.42 0.55 -11.92
CA VAL A 31 -12.53 0.76 -10.46
C VAL A 31 -12.88 -0.52 -9.72
N LYS A 32 -13.82 -1.31 -10.25
CA LYS A 32 -14.42 -2.44 -9.51
C LYS A 32 -13.75 -3.78 -9.79
N ARG A 33 -13.08 -3.92 -10.93
CA ARG A 33 -12.48 -5.20 -11.36
C ARG A 33 -11.05 -5.34 -10.85
N LYS A 34 -10.67 -6.56 -10.49
CA LYS A 34 -9.26 -6.90 -10.25
C LYS A 34 -8.48 -6.77 -11.56
N PRO A 35 -7.20 -6.35 -11.50
CA PRO A 35 -6.43 -6.07 -10.29
C PRO A 35 -6.62 -4.64 -9.73
N PHE A 36 -7.31 -3.75 -10.46
CA PHE A 36 -7.45 -2.33 -10.08
C PHE A 36 -8.18 -2.13 -8.75
N SER A 37 -9.22 -2.91 -8.47
CA SER A 37 -9.93 -2.84 -7.18
C SER A 37 -9.06 -3.29 -6.01
N ALA A 38 -8.07 -4.17 -6.22
CA ALA A 38 -7.13 -4.55 -5.16
C ALA A 38 -6.22 -3.38 -4.79
N ILE A 39 -5.69 -2.64 -5.79
CA ILE A 39 -4.91 -1.42 -5.57
C ILE A 39 -5.75 -0.35 -4.84
N LEU A 40 -7.00 -0.16 -5.26
CA LEU A 40 -7.88 0.85 -4.67
C LEU A 40 -8.30 0.57 -3.21
N LYS A 41 -8.12 -0.65 -2.71
CA LYS A 41 -8.36 -0.99 -1.30
C LYS A 41 -7.20 -0.60 -0.37
N HIS A 42 -6.08 -0.10 -0.91
CA HIS A 42 -5.01 0.45 -0.08
C HIS A 42 -5.38 1.86 0.39
N ASP A 43 -5.44 2.08 1.70
CA ASP A 43 -5.74 3.39 2.26
C ASP A 43 -4.58 4.37 2.07
N PHE A 44 -3.38 3.91 2.42
CA PHE A 44 -2.13 4.68 2.36
C PHE A 44 -1.04 3.84 1.73
N ILE A 45 -0.49 4.25 0.59
CA ILE A 45 0.57 3.51 -0.10
C ILE A 45 1.92 4.14 0.23
N GLN A 46 2.84 3.31 0.73
CA GLN A 46 4.22 3.72 1.02
C GLN A 46 5.13 3.55 -0.19
N LYS A 47 4.91 2.49 -0.96
CA LYS A 47 5.84 2.06 -1.99
C LYS A 47 5.10 1.41 -3.16
N VAL A 48 5.52 1.77 -4.37
CA VAL A 48 5.10 1.13 -5.62
C VAL A 48 6.36 0.68 -6.34
N GLU A 49 6.37 -0.54 -6.86
CA GLU A 49 7.50 -1.11 -7.57
C GLU A 49 7.05 -1.73 -8.90
N LEU A 50 7.77 -1.40 -9.97
CA LEU A 50 7.62 -2.00 -11.27
C LEU A 50 8.89 -2.80 -11.57
N ILE A 51 8.73 -4.08 -11.90
CA ILE A 51 9.80 -4.96 -12.29
C ILE A 51 9.50 -5.49 -13.70
N LEU A 52 10.47 -5.42 -14.60
CA LEU A 52 10.29 -5.79 -15.99
C LEU A 52 11.65 -6.17 -16.63
N PRO A 53 11.65 -6.91 -17.76
CA PRO A 53 12.87 -7.12 -18.53
C PRO A 53 13.47 -5.80 -19.00
N GLU A 54 14.80 -5.77 -19.11
CA GLU A 54 15.54 -4.59 -19.57
C GLU A 54 15.09 -4.12 -20.95
N GLU A 55 14.81 -5.04 -21.87
CA GLU A 55 14.36 -4.72 -23.23
C GLU A 55 13.01 -4.01 -23.23
N ILE A 56 12.13 -4.36 -22.30
CA ILE A 56 10.82 -3.72 -22.15
C ILE A 56 10.97 -2.35 -21.50
N TYR A 57 11.87 -2.22 -20.53
CA TYR A 57 12.14 -0.93 -19.88
C TYR A 57 12.64 0.10 -20.88
N GLU A 58 13.55 -0.29 -21.78
CA GLU A 58 14.07 0.59 -22.82
C GLU A 58 12.98 1.13 -23.75
N ILE A 59 11.91 0.36 -23.98
CA ILE A 59 10.74 0.79 -24.76
C ILE A 59 9.92 1.83 -23.98
N ILE A 60 9.63 1.59 -22.70
CA ILE A 60 8.64 2.38 -21.94
C ILE A 60 9.23 3.46 -21.03
N LYS A 61 10.56 3.55 -20.88
CA LYS A 61 11.21 4.48 -19.92
C LYS A 61 10.82 5.95 -20.13
N ASN A 62 10.62 6.35 -21.39
CA ASN A 62 10.19 7.71 -21.72
C ASN A 62 8.73 7.94 -21.31
N ASP A 63 7.84 6.98 -21.58
CA ASP A 63 6.44 7.05 -21.15
C ASP A 63 6.32 7.08 -19.62
N ILE A 64 7.12 6.28 -18.91
CA ILE A 64 7.18 6.32 -17.44
C ILE A 64 7.59 7.73 -16.97
N THR A 65 8.61 8.32 -17.59
CA THR A 65 9.14 9.62 -17.16
C THR A 65 8.15 10.76 -17.47
N VAL A 66 7.46 10.72 -18.61
CA VAL A 66 6.57 11.79 -19.08
C VAL A 66 5.16 11.64 -18.51
N ASN A 67 4.59 10.43 -18.54
CA ASN A 67 3.19 10.20 -18.24
C ASN A 67 2.93 9.82 -16.76
N LEU A 68 3.98 9.50 -15.99
CA LEU A 68 3.89 9.19 -14.57
C LEU A 68 4.66 10.21 -13.72
N PRO A 69 4.13 11.43 -13.59
CA PRO A 69 4.73 12.43 -12.73
C PRO A 69 4.81 11.89 -11.29
N PRO A 70 5.93 12.14 -10.59
CA PRO A 70 6.10 11.72 -9.20
C PRO A 70 4.95 12.21 -8.30
N SER A 71 4.47 11.32 -7.43
CA SER A 71 3.51 11.72 -6.40
C SER A 71 4.18 12.70 -5.43
N SER A 72 3.66 13.92 -5.37
CA SER A 72 4.17 14.99 -4.52
C SER A 72 3.36 15.04 -3.23
N TYR A 73 4.05 14.97 -2.09
CA TYR A 73 3.44 14.96 -0.76
C TYR A 73 4.20 15.90 0.17
N THR A 74 3.61 16.24 1.29
CA THR A 74 4.15 17.22 2.22
C THR A 74 4.39 16.58 3.58
N ARG A 75 5.50 16.95 4.22
CA ARG A 75 5.74 16.72 5.64
C ARG A 75 5.46 17.99 6.40
N VAL A 76 4.63 17.94 7.43
CA VAL A 76 4.25 19.12 8.21
C VAL A 76 4.06 18.73 9.67
N ILE A 77 4.35 19.66 10.59
CA ILE A 77 4.10 19.48 12.01
C ILE A 77 2.89 20.34 12.39
N LEU A 78 1.80 19.71 12.82
CA LEU A 78 0.64 20.43 13.31
C LEU A 78 -0.12 19.65 14.40
N PRO A 79 -0.75 20.34 15.35
CA PRO A 79 -1.67 19.72 16.31
C PRO A 79 -3.00 19.34 15.64
N LEU A 80 -3.71 18.36 16.20
CA LEU A 80 -5.04 17.96 15.72
C LEU A 80 -6.04 19.13 15.70
N ALA A 81 -5.90 20.08 16.63
CA ALA A 81 -6.76 21.26 16.69
C ALA A 81 -6.67 22.13 15.43
N ALA A 82 -5.54 22.12 14.71
CA ALA A 82 -5.38 22.88 13.47
C ALA A 82 -6.22 22.28 12.32
N LEU A 83 -6.51 20.98 12.36
CA LEU A 83 -7.38 20.32 11.37
C LEU A 83 -8.83 20.84 11.42
N LEU A 84 -9.24 21.41 12.57
CA LEU A 84 -10.61 21.87 12.82
C LEU A 84 -10.78 23.39 12.61
N GLN A 85 -9.76 24.08 12.08
CA GLN A 85 -9.74 25.54 12.00
C GLN A 85 -9.72 26.06 10.56
N GLY A 86 -10.44 27.15 10.36
CA GLY A 86 -10.36 28.00 9.16
C GLY A 86 -10.48 27.24 7.83
N GLU A 87 -9.69 27.68 6.87
CA GLU A 87 -9.67 27.12 5.51
C GLU A 87 -9.20 25.67 5.47
N PHE A 88 -8.35 25.23 6.40
CA PHE A 88 -7.94 23.83 6.45
C PHE A 88 -9.15 22.91 6.60
N PHE A 89 -10.06 23.25 7.52
CA PHE A 89 -11.27 22.48 7.76
C PHE A 89 -12.25 22.55 6.58
N ASN A 90 -12.48 23.75 6.03
CA ASN A 90 -13.47 23.94 4.96
C ASN A 90 -13.01 23.39 3.60
N GLU A 91 -11.76 23.64 3.24
CA GLU A 91 -11.26 23.32 1.90
C GLU A 91 -10.70 21.90 1.80
N TYR A 92 -10.05 21.39 2.85
CA TYR A 92 -9.52 20.02 2.81
C TYR A 92 -10.44 18.99 3.45
N ILE A 93 -10.87 19.23 4.68
CA ILE A 93 -11.61 18.23 5.47
C ILE A 93 -13.02 18.04 4.93
N LYS A 94 -13.78 19.13 4.77
CA LYS A 94 -15.19 19.05 4.31
C LYS A 94 -15.33 18.54 2.88
N LYS A 95 -14.38 18.90 1.99
CA LYS A 95 -14.36 18.38 0.62
C LYS A 95 -13.88 16.92 0.56
N GLY A 96 -13.02 16.50 1.49
CA GLY A 96 -12.52 15.13 1.59
C GLY A 96 -11.41 14.82 0.58
N ASN A 97 -10.65 15.84 0.20
CA ASN A 97 -9.71 15.81 -0.91
C ASN A 97 -8.26 15.56 -0.49
N ILE A 98 -8.04 15.13 0.75
CA ILE A 98 -6.69 14.94 1.27
C ILE A 98 -6.55 13.56 1.92
N LEU A 99 -5.31 13.08 1.94
CA LEU A 99 -4.88 11.99 2.80
C LEU A 99 -3.91 12.56 3.83
N MET A 100 -4.04 12.13 5.08
CA MET A 100 -3.03 12.39 6.10
C MET A 100 -2.75 11.16 6.94
N LEU A 101 -1.48 11.00 7.32
CA LEU A 101 -1.04 9.94 8.22
C LEU A 101 0.01 10.50 9.18
N SER A 102 -0.19 10.34 10.48
CA SER A 102 0.77 10.79 11.48
C SER A 102 1.94 9.81 11.64
N GLU A 103 3.07 10.31 12.14
CA GLU A 103 4.15 9.46 12.64
C GLU A 103 3.69 8.67 13.88
N GLY A 104 4.23 7.46 14.07
CA GLY A 104 4.04 6.63 15.25
C GLY A 104 3.81 5.15 14.90
N LYS A 105 3.85 4.29 15.92
CA LYS A 105 3.51 2.87 15.80
C LYS A 105 2.22 2.55 16.55
N ILE A 106 1.23 1.99 15.85
CA ILE A 106 -0.02 1.54 16.44
C ILE A 106 0.26 0.56 17.60
N GLY A 107 -0.41 0.73 18.73
CA GLY A 107 -0.21 -0.06 19.94
C GLY A 107 0.94 0.41 20.85
N VAL A 108 1.78 1.34 20.37
CA VAL A 108 2.84 2.00 21.16
C VAL A 108 2.52 3.47 21.35
N ASP A 109 2.32 4.19 20.24
CA ASP A 109 2.04 5.62 20.17
C ASP A 109 0.56 5.87 19.88
N ASN A 110 0.11 7.12 20.10
CA ASN A 110 -1.14 7.58 19.52
C ASN A 110 -0.90 7.88 18.03
N VAL A 111 -1.64 7.22 17.15
CA VAL A 111 -1.51 7.36 15.70
C VAL A 111 -2.82 7.87 15.13
N TYR A 112 -2.72 8.79 14.17
CA TYR A 112 -3.86 9.45 13.57
C TYR A 112 -3.80 9.33 12.05
N SER A 113 -4.95 9.12 11.43
CA SER A 113 -5.06 9.08 9.98
C SER A 113 -6.33 9.80 9.54
N LEU A 114 -6.28 10.37 8.34
CA LEU A 114 -7.40 11.10 7.76
C LEU A 114 -7.57 10.68 6.31
N ARG A 115 -8.76 10.19 5.97
CA ARG A 115 -9.14 9.78 4.62
C ARG A 115 -10.61 10.08 4.38
N GLU A 116 -10.93 10.70 3.24
CA GLU A 116 -12.30 11.04 2.83
C GLU A 116 -13.07 11.91 3.87
N GLY A 117 -12.33 12.65 4.70
CA GLY A 117 -12.85 13.49 5.81
C GLY A 117 -13.25 12.71 7.07
N VAL A 118 -12.89 11.43 7.16
CA VAL A 118 -12.96 10.65 8.39
C VAL A 118 -11.58 10.67 9.05
N LEU A 119 -11.53 11.21 10.27
CA LEU A 119 -10.34 11.23 11.13
C LEU A 119 -10.40 10.02 12.07
N THR A 120 -9.46 9.10 11.91
CA THR A 120 -9.31 7.91 12.76
C THR A 120 -8.17 8.15 13.75
N LEU A 121 -8.44 7.94 15.03
CA LEU A 121 -7.47 8.05 16.12
C LEU A 121 -7.29 6.69 16.78
N HIS A 122 -6.10 6.12 16.67
CA HIS A 122 -5.66 4.99 17.47
C HIS A 122 -5.03 5.53 18.74
N LEU A 123 -5.71 5.36 19.86
CA LEU A 123 -5.34 5.92 21.15
C LEU A 123 -4.98 4.82 22.15
N ASN A 124 -3.95 5.07 22.94
CA ASN A 124 -3.75 4.29 24.15
C ASN A 124 -4.86 4.57 25.18
N LYS A 125 -5.01 3.66 26.14
CA LYS A 125 -6.06 3.75 27.16
C LYS A 125 -6.09 5.09 27.91
N GLU A 126 -4.93 5.58 28.35
CA GLU A 126 -4.85 6.83 29.11
C GLU A 126 -5.32 8.03 28.27
N SER A 127 -4.84 8.13 27.03
CA SER A 127 -5.20 9.22 26.12
C SER A 127 -6.68 9.18 25.76
N TYR A 128 -7.22 7.97 25.55
CA TYR A 128 -8.65 7.77 25.28
C TYR A 128 -9.54 8.21 26.46
N GLU A 129 -9.26 7.72 27.67
CA GLU A 129 -10.04 8.04 28.86
C GLU A 129 -10.01 9.53 29.19
N ARG A 130 -8.84 10.17 29.02
CA ARG A 130 -8.67 11.61 29.22
C ARG A 130 -9.33 12.45 28.12
N ALA A 131 -9.22 12.03 26.85
CA ALA A 131 -9.83 12.74 25.74
C ALA A 131 -11.35 12.71 25.84
N GLY A 132 -11.87 11.63 26.42
CA GLY A 132 -13.29 11.46 26.67
C GLY A 132 -14.08 11.59 25.38
N ILE A 133 -13.63 10.99 24.27
CA ILE A 133 -14.35 10.96 22.99
C ILE A 133 -14.87 9.54 22.76
N VAL A 134 -15.98 9.41 22.02
CA VAL A 134 -16.62 8.11 21.81
C VAL A 134 -15.78 7.27 20.84
N GLY A 135 -15.45 6.05 21.23
CA GLY A 135 -14.63 5.13 20.45
C GLY A 135 -14.93 3.68 20.84
N GLN A 136 -14.26 2.74 20.19
CA GLN A 136 -14.42 1.31 20.40
C GLN A 136 -13.08 0.68 20.76
N PRO A 137 -13.06 -0.35 21.62
CA PRO A 137 -11.84 -1.10 21.86
C PRO A 137 -11.46 -1.91 20.62
N GLU A 138 -10.20 -1.84 20.21
CA GLU A 138 -9.63 -2.59 19.09
C GLU A 138 -8.84 -3.80 19.60
N GLY A 139 -9.11 -4.97 19.03
CA GLY A 139 -8.45 -6.23 19.35
C GLY A 139 -9.32 -7.25 20.12
N VAL A 140 -8.92 -8.51 20.06
CA VAL A 140 -9.56 -9.60 20.82
C VAL A 140 -9.36 -9.32 22.30
N LYS A 141 -10.47 -9.17 23.04
CA LYS A 141 -10.51 -8.99 24.50
C LYS A 141 -9.45 -9.87 25.18
N GLY A 142 -8.36 -9.24 25.61
CA GLY A 142 -7.36 -9.78 26.54
C GLY A 142 -6.84 -11.19 26.27
N LYS A 143 -5.77 -11.31 25.49
CA LYS A 143 -4.71 -12.28 25.84
C LYS A 143 -3.70 -11.57 26.74
N ARG A 144 -3.14 -12.28 27.74
CA ARG A 144 -2.10 -11.74 28.63
C ARG A 144 -0.95 -11.16 27.79
N GLY A 145 -0.76 -9.84 27.84
CA GLY A 145 0.39 -9.15 27.25
C GLY A 145 0.09 -8.05 26.23
N THR A 146 -1.13 -7.96 25.66
CA THR A 146 -1.47 -6.88 24.72
C THR A 146 -2.13 -5.69 25.44
N LYS A 147 -1.58 -4.48 25.23
CA LYS A 147 -2.17 -3.25 25.76
C LYS A 147 -3.51 -2.97 25.04
N PRO A 148 -4.58 -2.59 25.76
CA PRO A 148 -5.84 -2.24 25.11
C PRO A 148 -5.66 -0.99 24.25
N LEU A 149 -6.01 -1.13 22.97
CA LEU A 149 -6.04 -0.05 21.98
C LEU A 149 -7.48 0.43 21.80
N TRP A 150 -7.67 1.73 21.62
CA TRP A 150 -8.98 2.32 21.37
C TRP A 150 -8.97 3.05 20.04
N VAL A 151 -9.97 2.77 19.21
CA VAL A 151 -10.16 3.43 17.93
C VAL A 151 -11.32 4.40 18.04
N VAL A 152 -11.06 5.64 17.67
CA VAL A 152 -12.07 6.69 17.58
C VAL A 152 -12.16 7.12 16.12
N GLU A 153 -13.33 6.99 15.52
CA GLU A 153 -13.59 7.46 14.16
C GLU A 153 -14.51 8.66 14.19
N VAL A 154 -14.04 9.78 13.64
CA VAL A 154 -14.78 11.03 13.57
C VAL A 154 -14.97 11.40 12.11
N ASN A 155 -16.19 11.22 11.59
CA ASN A 155 -16.55 11.77 10.29
C ASN A 155 -16.76 13.28 10.41
N LEU A 156 -15.72 14.04 10.09
CA LEU A 156 -15.69 15.50 10.18
C LEU A 156 -16.56 16.20 9.13
N ARG A 157 -17.14 15.45 8.19
CA ARG A 157 -18.02 15.98 7.12
C ARG A 157 -19.49 16.00 7.49
N LEU A 158 -19.87 15.37 8.60
CA LEU A 158 -21.26 15.36 9.05
C LEU A 158 -21.79 16.78 9.32
N PRO A 159 -23.10 17.04 9.10
CA PRO A 159 -23.72 18.34 9.40
C PRO A 159 -23.61 18.75 10.88
N SER A 160 -23.39 17.79 11.78
CA SER A 160 -23.16 18.03 13.21
C SER A 160 -21.75 18.51 13.55
N MET A 161 -20.80 18.42 12.61
CA MET A 161 -19.40 18.82 12.79
C MET A 161 -19.22 20.30 12.38
N LEU A 162 -19.79 21.17 13.21
CA LEU A 162 -19.77 22.62 13.08
C LEU A 162 -19.54 23.23 14.47
N HIS A 163 -18.83 24.35 14.53
CA HIS A 163 -18.62 25.07 15.79
C HIS A 163 -19.94 25.43 16.48
N GLY A 164 -19.99 25.28 17.82
CA GLY A 164 -21.17 25.53 18.64
C GLY A 164 -22.11 24.32 18.78
N ARG A 165 -21.79 23.19 18.14
CA ARG A 165 -22.47 21.91 18.37
C ARG A 165 -21.72 21.15 19.47
N LYS A 166 -22.43 20.74 20.53
CA LYS A 166 -21.87 20.01 21.68
C LYS A 166 -20.91 18.85 21.31
N GLY A 167 -21.25 18.09 20.27
CA GLY A 167 -20.41 16.99 19.79
C GLY A 167 -19.08 17.47 19.20
N PHE A 168 -19.11 18.51 18.37
CA PHE A 168 -17.92 19.12 17.78
C PHE A 168 -17.08 19.87 18.81
N ASP A 169 -17.73 20.62 19.71
CA ASP A 169 -17.04 21.36 20.78
C ASP A 169 -16.28 20.40 21.73
N ARG A 170 -16.82 19.19 21.96
CA ARG A 170 -16.14 18.14 22.73
C ARG A 170 -14.87 17.63 22.03
N ILE A 171 -14.91 17.46 20.71
CA ILE A 171 -13.75 17.06 19.91
C ILE A 171 -12.70 18.19 19.91
N GLU A 172 -13.14 19.43 19.71
CA GLU A 172 -12.28 20.61 19.75
C GLU A 172 -11.61 20.76 21.12
N TYR A 173 -12.35 20.53 22.21
CA TYR A 173 -11.80 20.52 23.56
C TYR A 173 -10.74 19.43 23.73
N ALA A 174 -11.02 18.20 23.29
CA ALA A 174 -10.07 17.09 23.37
C ALA A 174 -8.76 17.41 22.63
N PHE A 175 -8.85 18.00 21.43
CA PHE A 175 -7.66 18.33 20.62
C PHE A 175 -6.88 19.54 21.16
N LYS A 176 -7.52 20.46 21.88
CA LYS A 176 -6.84 21.62 22.49
C LYS A 176 -6.23 21.32 23.86
N ASN A 177 -6.84 20.43 24.64
CA ASN A 177 -6.48 20.25 26.05
C ASN A 177 -5.87 18.89 26.38
N VAL A 178 -6.12 17.85 25.57
CA VAL A 178 -5.67 16.48 25.85
C VAL A 178 -4.72 16.00 24.76
N LEU A 179 -5.18 15.95 23.51
CA LEU A 179 -4.41 15.54 22.34
C LEU A 179 -3.78 16.78 21.67
N ASN A 180 -3.12 17.60 22.49
CA ASN A 180 -2.67 18.95 22.12
C ASN A 180 -1.21 19.02 21.65
N VAL A 181 -0.47 17.92 21.79
CA VAL A 181 0.91 17.82 21.33
C VAL A 181 0.93 17.83 19.79
N PRO A 182 1.66 18.75 19.15
CA PRO A 182 1.83 18.73 17.71
C PRO A 182 2.49 17.43 17.26
N VAL A 183 2.02 16.87 16.15
CA VAL A 183 2.58 15.64 15.57
C VAL A 183 3.04 15.88 14.15
N ARG A 184 3.96 15.03 13.69
CA ARG A 184 4.41 15.01 12.29
C ARG A 184 3.40 14.27 11.44
N TRP A 185 3.05 14.88 10.31
CA TRP A 185 2.12 14.34 9.33
C TRP A 185 2.81 14.16 7.99
N LEU A 186 2.45 13.08 7.31
CA LEU A 186 2.43 13.02 5.86
C LEU A 186 1.08 13.58 5.40
N PHE A 187 1.11 14.49 4.44
CA PHE A 187 -0.05 15.12 3.83
C PHE A 187 0.02 14.95 2.32
N LEU A 188 -1.09 14.56 1.70
CA LEU A 188 -1.23 14.49 0.25
C LEU A 188 -2.53 15.16 -0.16
N ASN A 189 -2.43 16.19 -1.01
CA ASN A 189 -3.59 16.76 -1.68
C ASN A 189 -3.92 15.91 -2.92
N LEU A 190 -5.15 15.42 -2.99
CA LEU A 190 -5.65 14.62 -4.11
C LEU A 190 -6.13 15.51 -5.27
N GLU A 191 -6.35 16.81 -5.02
CA GLU A 191 -6.61 17.79 -6.07
C GLU A 191 -5.32 18.30 -6.70
N THR A 192 -5.35 18.51 -8.00
CA THR A 192 -4.24 19.06 -8.78
C THR A 192 -4.14 20.58 -8.70
N LYS A 193 -5.17 21.26 -8.18
CA LYS A 193 -5.20 22.72 -8.05
C LYS A 193 -4.73 23.13 -6.66
N ALA A 194 -3.70 23.98 -6.60
CA ALA A 194 -3.28 24.61 -5.35
C ALA A 194 -4.36 25.60 -4.87
N LEU A 195 -4.56 25.67 -3.56
CA LEU A 195 -5.43 26.67 -2.95
C LEU A 195 -4.65 27.97 -2.76
N GLU A 196 -5.33 29.10 -2.91
CA GLU A 196 -4.78 30.42 -2.62
C GLU A 196 -5.73 31.16 -1.66
N PRO A 197 -5.31 31.42 -0.40
CA PRO A 197 -4.04 31.04 0.23
C PRO A 197 -3.96 29.53 0.57
N GLU A 198 -2.76 28.97 0.54
CA GLU A 198 -2.50 27.56 0.90
C GLU A 198 -2.52 27.39 2.43
N PRO A 199 -3.51 26.68 3.01
CA PRO A 199 -3.69 26.60 4.46
C PRO A 199 -2.51 25.96 5.21
N LEU A 200 -1.71 25.11 4.54
CA LEU A 200 -0.55 24.48 5.17
C LEU A 200 0.63 25.44 5.37
N GLU A 201 0.74 26.55 4.62
CA GLU A 201 1.93 27.42 4.64
C GLU A 201 2.20 28.00 6.03
N ALA A 202 1.16 28.26 6.83
CA ALA A 202 1.28 28.71 8.22
C ALA A 202 2.05 27.73 9.13
N HIS A 203 2.21 26.48 8.70
CA HIS A 203 2.88 25.41 9.43
C HIS A 203 4.25 25.01 8.85
N PHE A 204 4.84 25.86 7.99
CA PHE A 204 6.17 25.67 7.39
C PHE A 204 6.36 24.27 6.77
N PRO A 205 5.53 23.92 5.77
CA PRO A 205 5.50 22.58 5.20
C PRO A 205 6.79 22.26 4.43
N VAL A 206 7.24 21.01 4.50
CA VAL A 206 8.36 20.49 3.71
C VAL A 206 7.84 19.60 2.58
N LYS A 207 7.86 20.13 1.36
CA LYS A 207 7.47 19.38 0.16
C LYS A 207 8.46 18.25 -0.14
N LYS A 208 7.93 17.08 -0.49
CA LYS A 208 8.66 15.86 -0.85
C LYS A 208 8.04 15.27 -2.12
N SER A 209 8.83 14.48 -2.83
CA SER A 209 8.40 13.82 -4.05
C SER A 209 8.80 12.36 -4.01
N ALA A 210 7.87 11.47 -4.33
CA ALA A 210 8.13 10.06 -4.56
C ALA A 210 8.68 9.89 -5.98
N ALA A 211 9.91 10.33 -6.20
CA ALA A 211 10.58 10.20 -7.50
C ALA A 211 10.92 8.74 -7.81
N ALA A 212 10.98 8.41 -9.12
CA ALA A 212 11.37 7.09 -9.57
C ALA A 212 12.84 6.82 -9.24
N GLN A 213 13.11 5.67 -8.63
CA GLN A 213 14.45 5.13 -8.37
C GLN A 213 14.62 3.87 -9.21
N THR A 214 15.55 3.89 -10.16
CA THR A 214 15.77 2.77 -11.09
C THR A 214 17.01 1.98 -10.70
N SER A 215 16.88 0.66 -10.62
CA SER A 215 17.98 -0.31 -10.49
C SER A 215 18.01 -1.15 -11.76
N GLN A 216 19.15 -1.15 -12.48
CA GLN A 216 19.33 -1.84 -13.76
C GLN A 216 20.41 -2.92 -13.66
N GLY A 217 20.51 -3.77 -14.68
CA GLY A 217 21.56 -4.78 -14.78
C GLY A 217 21.41 -5.95 -13.81
N MET A 218 20.21 -6.20 -13.28
CA MET A 218 19.96 -7.35 -12.41
C MET A 218 19.85 -8.61 -13.26
N HIS A 219 20.92 -9.39 -13.36
CA HIS A 219 20.93 -10.64 -14.09
C HIS A 219 20.48 -11.80 -13.18
N VAL A 220 19.24 -12.26 -13.37
CA VAL A 220 18.56 -13.17 -12.44
C VAL A 220 18.17 -14.48 -13.11
N LYS A 221 18.06 -15.55 -12.33
CA LYS A 221 17.43 -16.79 -12.80
C LYS A 221 15.92 -16.57 -12.87
N LYS A 222 15.33 -16.97 -13.99
CA LYS A 222 13.94 -16.69 -14.34
C LYS A 222 13.13 -18.00 -14.33
N PRO A 223 12.15 -18.14 -13.42
CA PRO A 223 11.24 -19.28 -13.43
C PRO A 223 10.23 -19.19 -14.59
N PRO A 224 9.55 -20.30 -14.93
CA PRO A 224 8.35 -20.27 -15.75
C PRO A 224 7.31 -19.32 -15.13
N LEU A 225 6.88 -18.31 -15.90
CA LEU A 225 5.94 -17.31 -15.40
C LEU A 225 4.47 -17.68 -15.60
N GLY A 226 4.16 -18.58 -16.54
CA GLY A 226 2.78 -18.97 -16.84
C GLY A 226 2.25 -19.97 -15.81
N PRO A 227 0.95 -19.90 -15.44
CA PRO A 227 0.33 -20.94 -14.62
C PRO A 227 0.35 -22.29 -15.34
N PRO A 228 0.27 -23.41 -14.59
CA PRO A 228 0.22 -24.74 -15.18
C PRO A 228 -1.02 -24.90 -16.07
N THR A 229 -0.82 -25.33 -17.32
CA THR A 229 -1.89 -25.59 -18.28
C THR A 229 -2.50 -26.98 -18.14
N GLU A 230 -1.68 -27.94 -17.69
CA GLU A 230 -2.06 -29.31 -17.39
C GLU A 230 -2.16 -29.43 -15.87
N VAL A 231 -3.37 -29.61 -15.36
CA VAL A 231 -3.63 -29.82 -13.93
C VAL A 231 -3.64 -31.32 -13.71
N ASP A 232 -2.86 -31.81 -12.75
CA ASP A 232 -2.92 -33.19 -12.32
C ASP A 232 -4.24 -33.40 -11.56
N PRO A 233 -5.20 -34.17 -12.11
CA PRO A 233 -6.49 -34.39 -11.47
C PRO A 233 -6.36 -35.12 -10.13
N SER A 234 -5.21 -35.73 -9.83
CA SER A 234 -4.93 -36.42 -8.57
C SER A 234 -4.30 -35.53 -7.50
N TYR A 235 -3.65 -34.42 -7.87
CA TYR A 235 -2.96 -33.53 -6.94
C TYR A 235 -3.83 -32.33 -6.55
N GLY A 236 -4.51 -31.70 -7.52
CA GLY A 236 -5.50 -30.64 -7.27
C GLY A 236 -4.96 -29.33 -6.71
N ALA A 237 -3.65 -29.21 -6.48
CA ALA A 237 -2.98 -28.04 -5.89
C ALA A 237 -1.92 -27.41 -6.82
N ASP A 238 -1.86 -27.78 -8.11
CA ASP A 238 -0.84 -27.27 -9.05
C ASP A 238 -0.79 -25.74 -9.13
N PHE A 239 -1.96 -25.09 -9.09
CA PHE A 239 -2.02 -23.63 -9.09
C PHE A 239 -1.53 -23.02 -7.77
N GLU A 240 -1.77 -23.68 -6.64
CA GLU A 240 -1.31 -23.22 -5.33
C GLU A 240 0.22 -23.26 -5.25
N ASP A 241 0.83 -24.38 -5.65
CA ASP A 241 2.28 -24.54 -5.73
C ASP A 241 2.91 -23.49 -6.63
N TYR A 242 2.38 -23.35 -7.86
CA TYR A 242 2.81 -22.30 -8.79
C TYR A 242 2.72 -20.90 -8.16
N ALA A 243 1.61 -20.60 -7.49
CA ALA A 243 1.39 -19.30 -6.89
C ALA A 243 2.33 -19.04 -5.71
N VAL A 244 2.63 -20.04 -4.88
CA VAL A 244 3.56 -19.94 -3.74
C VAL A 244 4.98 -19.76 -4.24
N ASP A 245 5.45 -20.64 -5.11
CA ASP A 245 6.80 -20.64 -5.67
C ASP A 245 7.12 -19.32 -6.38
N LEU A 246 6.19 -18.85 -7.22
CA LEU A 246 6.37 -17.62 -7.95
C LEU A 246 6.30 -16.39 -7.03
N HIS A 247 5.44 -16.40 -6.01
CA HIS A 247 5.40 -15.32 -5.02
C HIS A 247 6.67 -15.24 -4.18
N GLU A 248 7.25 -16.38 -3.78
CA GLU A 248 8.53 -16.41 -3.08
C GLU A 248 9.63 -15.79 -3.94
N TRP A 249 9.76 -16.23 -5.20
CA TRP A 249 10.74 -15.66 -6.14
C TRP A 249 10.56 -14.15 -6.35
N LEU A 250 9.31 -13.69 -6.56
CA LEU A 250 9.01 -12.26 -6.70
C LEU A 250 9.35 -11.47 -5.44
N SER A 251 9.08 -12.04 -4.27
CA SER A 251 9.39 -11.41 -2.98
C SER A 251 10.88 -11.22 -2.80
N LEU A 252 11.71 -12.18 -3.22
CA LEU A 252 13.16 -12.07 -3.18
C LEU A 252 13.68 -10.98 -4.12
N ILE A 253 13.06 -10.76 -5.29
CA ILE A 253 13.37 -9.62 -6.16
C ILE A 253 13.01 -8.28 -5.49
N LEU A 254 11.82 -8.21 -4.89
CA LEU A 254 11.36 -7.00 -4.20
C LEU A 254 12.26 -6.66 -3.00
N LEU A 255 12.82 -7.67 -2.33
CA LEU A 255 13.75 -7.56 -1.21
C LEU A 255 15.22 -7.30 -1.60
N ASP A 256 15.55 -7.19 -2.89
CA ASP A 256 16.94 -7.08 -3.38
C ASP A 256 17.83 -8.25 -2.91
N SER A 257 17.25 -9.45 -2.80
CA SER A 257 17.98 -10.62 -2.33
C SER A 257 19.04 -11.06 -3.35
N PRO A 258 20.28 -11.37 -2.93
CA PRO A 258 21.29 -11.91 -3.85
C PRO A 258 20.94 -13.33 -4.33
N ARG A 259 20.01 -14.03 -3.65
CA ARG A 259 19.66 -15.43 -3.95
C ARG A 259 18.98 -15.66 -5.30
N ILE A 260 18.51 -14.59 -5.93
CA ILE A 260 17.91 -14.65 -7.27
C ILE A 260 18.93 -14.42 -8.40
N LEU A 261 20.15 -13.95 -8.07
CA LEU A 261 21.16 -13.65 -9.08
C LEU A 261 21.64 -14.93 -9.77
N ALA A 262 21.92 -14.86 -11.06
CA ALA A 262 22.29 -16.04 -11.82
C ALA A 262 23.69 -16.58 -11.44
N ASP A 263 24.59 -15.69 -11.04
CA ASP A 263 25.95 -15.97 -10.60
C ASP A 263 26.06 -16.20 -9.08
N ASP A 264 24.92 -16.30 -8.39
CA ASP A 264 24.90 -16.52 -6.95
C ASP A 264 25.57 -17.84 -6.56
N LYS A 265 26.48 -17.76 -5.59
CA LYS A 265 27.23 -18.88 -5.03
C LYS A 265 27.15 -18.85 -3.52
N ILE A 266 26.04 -19.37 -2.99
CA ILE A 266 25.84 -19.53 -1.55
C ILE A 266 26.21 -20.94 -1.10
N ASP A 267 26.78 -21.04 0.10
CA ASP A 267 26.98 -22.31 0.78
C ASP A 267 25.60 -22.98 1.02
N PRO A 268 25.36 -24.21 0.54
CA PRO A 268 24.12 -24.95 0.77
C PRO A 268 23.76 -25.14 2.25
N TYR A 269 24.73 -25.05 3.16
CA TYR A 269 24.49 -25.04 4.60
C TYR A 269 23.74 -23.76 5.05
N LEU A 270 23.99 -22.63 4.40
CA LEU A 270 23.37 -21.33 4.72
C LEU A 270 22.03 -21.13 3.99
N SER A 271 21.94 -21.54 2.72
CA SER A 271 20.70 -21.44 1.96
C SER A 271 20.64 -22.52 0.89
N ARG A 272 19.50 -23.20 0.82
CA ARG A 272 19.18 -24.18 -0.22
C ARG A 272 18.15 -23.65 -1.21
N TYR A 273 17.84 -22.35 -1.14
CA TYR A 273 16.87 -21.75 -2.03
C TYR A 273 17.38 -21.85 -3.47
N VAL A 274 16.52 -22.33 -4.35
CA VAL A 274 16.74 -22.36 -5.80
C VAL A 274 15.48 -21.80 -6.43
N PRO A 275 15.59 -20.83 -7.36
CA PRO A 275 14.44 -20.33 -8.11
C PRO A 275 13.67 -21.49 -8.77
N PRO A 276 12.32 -21.43 -8.80
CA PRO A 276 11.51 -22.53 -9.29
C PRO A 276 11.74 -22.78 -10.79
N GLY A 277 11.61 -24.04 -11.22
CA GLY A 277 11.80 -24.45 -12.61
C GLY A 277 13.25 -24.65 -13.03
N ASP A 278 13.51 -24.54 -14.34
CA ASP A 278 14.82 -24.87 -14.93
C ASP A 278 15.88 -23.79 -14.60
N PRO A 279 16.99 -24.16 -13.95
CA PRO A 279 18.03 -23.22 -13.53
C PRO A 279 18.81 -22.57 -14.70
N SER A 280 18.63 -23.04 -15.93
CA SER A 280 19.36 -22.56 -17.11
C SER A 280 18.81 -21.26 -17.71
N THR A 281 17.58 -20.88 -17.37
CA THR A 281 16.97 -19.66 -17.93
C THR A 281 17.30 -18.44 -17.07
N SER A 282 18.03 -17.49 -17.63
CA SER A 282 18.30 -16.19 -17.01
C SER A 282 17.73 -15.02 -17.82
N CYS A 283 17.57 -13.87 -17.17
CA CYS A 283 17.10 -12.64 -17.80
C CYS A 283 17.69 -11.44 -17.06
N THR A 284 17.98 -10.37 -17.79
CA THR A 284 18.34 -9.08 -17.20
C THR A 284 17.10 -8.26 -16.94
N MET A 285 16.96 -7.78 -15.70
CA MET A 285 15.76 -7.10 -15.23
C MET A 285 16.07 -5.70 -14.72
N VAL A 286 15.06 -4.85 -14.80
CA VAL A 286 15.04 -3.49 -14.26
C VAL A 286 13.96 -3.41 -13.19
N LYS A 287 14.28 -2.78 -12.06
CA LYS A 287 13.32 -2.42 -11.01
C LYS A 287 13.22 -0.91 -10.90
N VAL A 288 12.02 -0.40 -11.06
CA VAL A 288 11.67 1.01 -10.84
C VAL A 288 10.86 1.10 -9.56
N LYS A 289 11.29 1.95 -8.63
CA LYS A 289 10.70 2.07 -7.30
C LYS A 289 10.28 3.51 -7.04
N TRP A 290 9.05 3.70 -6.58
CA TRP A 290 8.54 4.95 -6.05
C TRP A 290 8.26 4.76 -4.57
N ARG A 291 8.93 5.53 -3.70
CA ARG A 291 8.75 5.45 -2.24
C ARG A 291 8.40 6.82 -1.68
N GLY A 292 7.33 6.88 -0.88
CA GLY A 292 6.85 8.13 -0.30
C GLY A 292 5.46 7.97 0.30
N PHE A 293 4.59 8.95 0.08
CA PHE A 293 3.18 8.91 0.44
C PHE A 293 2.35 9.03 -0.83
N ILE A 294 1.80 7.91 -1.29
CA ILE A 294 1.22 7.74 -2.62
C ILE A 294 -0.27 7.42 -2.47
N SER A 295 -1.12 7.98 -3.33
CA SER A 295 -2.54 7.63 -3.36
C SER A 295 -2.80 6.37 -4.18
N ALA A 296 -3.83 5.60 -3.80
CA ALA A 296 -4.26 4.45 -4.59
C ALA A 296 -4.69 4.81 -6.02
N PHE A 297 -5.21 6.03 -6.22
CA PHE A 297 -5.53 6.55 -7.55
C PHE A 297 -4.27 6.73 -8.41
N TRP A 298 -3.18 7.26 -7.84
CA TRP A 298 -1.91 7.37 -8.56
C TRP A 298 -1.38 5.99 -8.95
N ALA A 299 -1.35 5.03 -8.02
CA ALA A 299 -0.85 3.67 -8.30
C ALA A 299 -1.69 2.94 -9.36
N ARG A 300 -3.03 3.08 -9.30
CA ARG A 300 -3.92 2.54 -10.33
C ARG A 300 -3.66 3.17 -11.69
N ASN A 301 -3.55 4.50 -11.74
CA ASN A 301 -3.28 5.20 -13.00
C ASN A 301 -1.90 4.81 -13.55
N ALA A 302 -0.90 4.59 -12.68
CA ALA A 302 0.40 4.08 -13.06
C ALA A 302 0.31 2.71 -13.74
N LEU A 303 -0.41 1.77 -13.15
CA LEU A 303 -0.65 0.47 -13.78
C LEU A 303 -1.33 0.61 -15.16
N VAL A 304 -2.32 1.49 -15.28
CA VAL A 304 -3.02 1.73 -16.56
C VAL A 304 -2.06 2.26 -17.63
N GLN A 305 -1.22 3.25 -17.30
CA GLN A 305 -0.23 3.78 -18.25
C GLN A 305 0.80 2.73 -18.65
N ILE A 306 1.30 1.94 -17.70
CA ILE A 306 2.27 0.87 -17.96
C ILE A 306 1.64 -0.20 -18.87
N LEU A 307 0.39 -0.59 -18.63
CA LEU A 307 -0.33 -1.54 -19.48
C LEU A 307 -0.50 -1.05 -20.93
N GLN A 308 -0.63 0.26 -21.13
CA GLN A 308 -0.79 0.85 -22.46
C GLN A 308 0.53 1.05 -23.19
N ALA A 309 1.60 1.41 -22.47
CA ALA A 309 2.93 1.62 -23.03
C ALA A 309 3.66 0.31 -23.33
N ALA A 310 3.48 -0.72 -22.49
CA ALA A 310 4.19 -1.98 -22.64
C ALA A 310 3.69 -2.80 -23.85
N PRO A 311 4.57 -3.49 -24.59
CA PRO A 311 4.17 -4.38 -25.68
C PRO A 311 3.15 -5.44 -25.22
N ARG A 312 2.20 -5.82 -26.09
CA ARG A 312 1.10 -6.72 -25.72
C ARG A 312 1.57 -8.06 -25.15
N ASP A 313 2.61 -8.65 -25.70
CA ASP A 313 3.11 -9.97 -25.27
C ASP A 313 4.19 -9.91 -24.19
N SER A 314 4.54 -8.70 -23.73
CA SER A 314 5.51 -8.49 -22.65
C SER A 314 4.95 -8.90 -21.30
N TRP A 315 5.83 -9.22 -20.36
CA TRP A 315 5.49 -9.43 -18.96
C TRP A 315 6.13 -8.35 -18.10
N PHE A 316 5.49 -8.06 -16.97
CA PHE A 316 6.04 -7.20 -15.92
C PHE A 316 5.32 -7.50 -14.61
N VAL A 317 5.93 -7.10 -13.50
CA VAL A 317 5.36 -7.17 -12.16
C VAL A 317 5.14 -5.76 -11.65
N PHE A 318 3.94 -5.49 -11.14
CA PHE A 318 3.59 -4.24 -10.50
C PHE A 318 3.17 -4.53 -9.05
N SER A 319 3.95 -4.05 -8.09
CA SER A 319 3.72 -4.25 -6.66
C SER A 319 3.33 -2.95 -5.98
N VAL A 320 2.38 -3.03 -5.05
CA VAL A 320 1.89 -1.92 -4.22
C VAL A 320 1.93 -2.35 -2.77
N ASP A 321 2.70 -1.62 -1.96
CA ASP A 321 2.85 -1.86 -0.52
C ASP A 321 2.31 -0.67 0.28
N GLY A 322 1.40 -0.97 1.20
CA GLY A 322 0.80 -0.01 2.12
C GLY A 322 1.71 0.41 3.26
N PHE A 323 1.26 1.37 4.05
CA PHE A 323 1.78 1.55 5.41
C PHE A 323 1.29 0.42 6.32
N GLY A 324 2.01 0.16 7.41
CA GLY A 324 1.54 -0.78 8.43
C GLY A 324 0.28 -0.22 9.08
N ASN A 325 -0.82 -0.96 8.99
CA ASN A 325 -2.16 -0.50 9.37
C ASN A 325 -2.70 -1.18 10.63
N ASP A 326 -1.90 -2.01 11.29
CA ASP A 326 -2.30 -2.74 12.48
C ASP A 326 -1.25 -2.65 13.61
N PRO A 327 -1.57 -3.12 14.84
CA PRO A 327 -0.63 -3.12 15.95
C PRO A 327 0.62 -4.01 15.73
N LEU A 328 0.55 -5.00 14.84
CA LEU A 328 1.67 -5.86 14.47
C LEU A 328 2.60 -5.19 13.45
N GLY A 329 2.16 -4.09 12.84
CA GLY A 329 2.83 -3.41 11.75
C GLY A 329 2.69 -4.15 10.42
N GLU A 330 1.74 -5.08 10.30
CA GLU A 330 1.44 -5.75 9.04
C GLU A 330 0.86 -4.72 8.07
N SER A 331 1.40 -4.71 6.85
CA SER A 331 0.98 -3.82 5.78
C SER A 331 0.33 -4.65 4.68
N ARG A 332 -0.82 -4.17 4.19
CA ARG A 332 -1.43 -4.71 2.99
C ARG A 332 -0.44 -4.62 1.82
N SER A 333 -0.33 -5.68 1.04
CA SER A 333 0.42 -5.66 -0.22
C SER A 333 -0.39 -6.26 -1.36
N SER A 334 -0.09 -5.82 -2.58
CA SER A 334 -0.70 -6.35 -3.78
C SER A 334 0.33 -6.43 -4.89
N THR A 335 0.63 -7.64 -5.35
CA THR A 335 1.60 -7.90 -6.42
C THR A 335 0.88 -8.45 -7.64
N ILE A 336 1.06 -7.80 -8.78
CA ILE A 336 0.37 -8.13 -10.03
C ILE A 336 1.42 -8.52 -11.06
N LEU A 337 1.36 -9.74 -11.58
CA LEU A 337 2.16 -10.19 -12.70
C LEU A 337 1.30 -10.18 -13.96
N LYS A 338 1.66 -9.36 -14.95
CA LYS A 338 1.14 -9.51 -16.31
C LYS A 338 1.89 -10.66 -16.99
N LEU A 339 1.16 -11.64 -17.53
CA LEU A 339 1.77 -12.86 -18.09
C LEU A 339 2.39 -12.63 -19.48
N PRO A 340 3.52 -13.30 -19.79
CA PRO A 340 4.13 -13.25 -21.12
C PRO A 340 3.27 -14.00 -22.15
N LYS A 341 3.21 -13.50 -23.40
CA LYS A 341 2.47 -14.12 -24.52
C LYS A 341 0.97 -14.36 -24.26
N ALA A 342 0.43 -13.81 -23.18
CA ALA A 342 -0.97 -13.85 -22.80
C ALA A 342 -1.42 -12.41 -22.52
N PRO A 343 -1.75 -11.63 -23.57
CA PRO A 343 -1.80 -10.17 -23.51
C PRO A 343 -2.84 -9.61 -22.53
N THR A 344 -3.84 -10.43 -22.21
CA THR A 344 -4.94 -10.08 -21.31
C THR A 344 -4.86 -10.81 -19.99
N GLU A 345 -3.87 -11.66 -19.72
CA GLU A 345 -3.87 -12.45 -18.48
C GLU A 345 -2.92 -11.89 -17.42
N TYR A 346 -3.32 -12.08 -16.16
CA TYR A 346 -2.52 -11.69 -15.01
C TYR A 346 -2.69 -12.66 -13.84
N VAL A 347 -1.70 -12.66 -12.96
CA VAL A 347 -1.77 -13.28 -11.63
C VAL A 347 -1.64 -12.17 -10.59
N LEU A 348 -2.46 -12.21 -9.55
CA LEU A 348 -2.50 -11.24 -8.46
C LEU A 348 -2.35 -11.96 -7.13
N TRP A 349 -1.41 -11.51 -6.31
CA TRP A 349 -1.29 -11.86 -4.90
C TRP A 349 -1.75 -10.69 -4.04
N GLU A 350 -2.72 -10.91 -3.16
CA GLU A 350 -3.19 -9.94 -2.16
C GLU A 350 -2.84 -10.44 -0.77
N ILE A 351 -1.97 -9.71 -0.05
CA ILE A 351 -1.73 -9.93 1.37
C ILE A 351 -2.66 -8.99 2.14
N ALA A 352 -3.49 -9.58 3.00
CA ALA A 352 -4.57 -8.91 3.73
C ALA A 352 -4.07 -8.07 4.90
#